data_AF-A0A354AWW7-F1
#
_entry.id   AF-A0A354AWW7-F1
#
_cell.length_a   1.000
_cell.length_b   1.000
_cell.length_c   1.000
_cell.angle_alpha   90.00
_cell.angle_beta   90.00
_cell.angle_gamma   90.00
#
_symmetry.space_group_name_H-M   'P 1'
#
loop_
_entity.id
_entity.type
_entity.pdbx_description
1 polymer ?
#
loop_
_entity_poly.entity_id
_entity_poly.type
_entity_poly.pdbx_seq_one_letter_code
_entity_poly.pdbx_strand_id
1 'polypeptide(L)'
;MPQSALLDRHRPLHFIGVGGIGMSALAAILAERGFNVTGSDPRDGAVMDQLRRRGVRVFRQQNASTVDAICSGTSMAPLVVTSTAVPQSNPELQQAVRMGLQVVHRSDLLAALIDAQPSIAVAGSHGKTTTSSLVATLLQATHQDPTAVIGGIVPAFGSNGRVGKGRLLVAEADESDGSLVKFHPQLAILTNLELDHTDHYPNLEALVATLQRFAAGAGQLLANRDCPVLRDQFKADHWWSITSPEAVAFAAIPRQEQGDGTLADWYENGQLIGQIELPLPGRHNLSNAAAAIAACRLESVSFADLSQAIASLQTPCRRFDYRGNWHGRQVVDDYAHHPSEVAATLAMARLMVTSGRSSLPLVPLRLVAVFQPHRYSRTAEFLTAFAAALSAADAVLLAPLYAAGEAPIAGIDSQALAAAIRNLDRQLTVEVCDSLDALAEQLARSSKPGDLVLAMGAGDVNYLWPRLQALLTANSSIENNSPIANNNSIANYSPIASNSSITNNNPEKYNSPIINSDLIANDSSVKYSSGDRINNSVNGNSAADELSTAYGSSSPHGSSQVNENSCGEAAAA
;
A
#
# COMPACT_ATOMS: atom_id res chain seq x y z
N MET A 1 16.11 -17.01 -23.76
CA MET A 1 16.18 -18.19 -22.85
C MET A 1 14.84 -18.30 -22.13
N PRO A 2 14.39 -19.48 -21.68
CA PRO A 2 13.29 -19.57 -20.71
C PRO A 2 13.66 -18.79 -19.44
N GLN A 3 12.68 -18.17 -18.77
CA GLN A 3 12.94 -17.26 -17.66
C GLN A 3 13.60 -17.97 -16.46
N SER A 4 13.23 -19.22 -16.22
CA SER A 4 13.83 -20.11 -15.21
C SER A 4 15.35 -20.27 -15.36
N ALA A 5 15.92 -20.06 -16.56
CA ALA A 5 17.36 -20.12 -16.79
C ALA A 5 18.13 -18.84 -16.40
N LEU A 6 17.47 -17.76 -15.96
CA LEU A 6 18.16 -16.58 -15.42
C LEU A 6 18.80 -16.85 -14.05
N LEU A 7 18.19 -17.72 -13.23
CA LEU A 7 18.53 -17.91 -11.81
C LEU A 7 19.50 -19.08 -11.58
N ASP A 8 20.70 -19.01 -12.16
CA ASP A 8 21.81 -19.89 -11.78
C ASP A 8 22.42 -19.45 -10.44
N ARG A 9 22.36 -20.33 -9.43
CA ARG A 9 22.88 -20.06 -8.07
C ARG A 9 24.38 -19.85 -8.01
N HIS A 10 25.14 -20.40 -8.97
CA HIS A 10 26.58 -20.20 -9.05
C HIS A 10 26.96 -18.87 -9.69
N ARG A 11 26.03 -18.24 -10.42
CA ARG A 11 26.28 -17.00 -11.15
C ARG A 11 26.12 -15.79 -10.22
N PRO A 12 27.13 -14.91 -10.11
CA PRO A 12 26.99 -13.68 -9.34
C PRO A 12 25.98 -12.72 -9.98
N LEU A 13 25.30 -11.91 -9.17
CA LEU A 13 24.44 -10.83 -9.64
C LEU A 13 25.00 -9.46 -9.23
N HIS A 14 24.83 -8.47 -10.11
CA HIS A 14 25.15 -7.07 -9.82
C HIS A 14 23.98 -6.15 -10.14
N PHE A 15 23.45 -5.47 -9.12
CA PHE A 15 22.31 -4.56 -9.24
C PHE A 15 22.77 -3.11 -9.35
N ILE A 16 22.55 -2.46 -10.51
CA ILE A 16 22.81 -1.02 -10.68
C ILE A 16 21.59 -0.24 -10.20
N GLY A 17 21.75 0.64 -9.21
CA GLY A 17 20.64 1.34 -8.55
C GLY A 17 19.93 0.49 -7.49
N VAL A 18 20.70 -0.28 -6.70
CA VAL A 18 20.19 -1.28 -5.74
C VAL A 18 19.33 -0.69 -4.62
N GLY A 19 19.34 0.63 -4.42
CA GLY A 19 18.49 1.33 -3.45
C GLY A 19 17.07 1.65 -3.91
N GLY A 20 16.72 1.41 -5.17
CA GLY A 20 15.33 1.47 -5.62
C GLY A 20 14.47 0.40 -4.91
N ILE A 21 13.22 0.70 -4.56
CA ILE A 21 12.38 -0.18 -3.74
C ILE A 21 12.18 -1.59 -4.37
N GLY A 22 11.97 -1.67 -5.69
CA GLY A 22 11.90 -2.96 -6.38
C GLY A 22 13.26 -3.68 -6.48
N MET A 23 14.36 -2.94 -6.54
CA MET A 23 15.72 -3.50 -6.66
C MET A 23 16.20 -4.08 -5.32
N SER A 24 15.96 -3.39 -4.22
CA SER A 24 16.41 -3.82 -2.89
C SER A 24 15.68 -5.08 -2.41
N ALA A 25 14.39 -5.23 -2.71
CA ALA A 25 13.64 -6.45 -2.40
C ALA A 25 14.23 -7.68 -3.12
N LEU A 26 14.46 -7.58 -4.42
CA LEU A 26 15.04 -8.66 -5.25
C LEU A 26 16.46 -9.01 -4.80
N ALA A 27 17.32 -8.01 -4.58
CA ALA A 27 18.70 -8.21 -4.14
C ALA A 27 18.78 -8.89 -2.76
N ALA A 28 17.94 -8.46 -1.81
CA ALA A 28 17.85 -9.05 -0.49
C ALA A 28 17.38 -10.52 -0.53
N ILE A 29 16.35 -10.83 -1.32
CA ILE A 29 15.80 -12.18 -1.46
C ILE A 29 16.80 -13.15 -2.08
N LEU A 30 17.54 -12.71 -3.09
CA LEU A 30 18.57 -13.56 -3.70
C LEU A 30 19.77 -13.77 -2.77
N ALA A 31 20.18 -12.76 -2.01
CA ALA A 31 21.23 -12.93 -1.01
C ALA A 31 20.80 -13.90 0.12
N GLU A 32 19.56 -13.79 0.61
CA GLU A 32 18.97 -14.73 1.59
C GLU A 32 18.82 -16.15 1.02
N ARG A 33 18.54 -16.29 -0.29
CA ARG A 33 18.58 -17.59 -1.01
C ARG A 33 20.01 -18.09 -1.28
N GLY A 34 21.04 -17.34 -0.88
CA GLY A 34 22.45 -17.73 -0.97
C GLY A 34 23.08 -17.54 -2.35
N PHE A 35 22.56 -16.61 -3.15
CA PHE A 35 23.26 -16.12 -4.36
C PHE A 35 24.36 -15.12 -3.96
N ASN A 36 25.42 -15.03 -4.78
CA ASN A 36 26.44 -13.99 -4.61
C ASN A 36 25.92 -12.66 -5.19
N VAL A 37 25.37 -11.79 -4.33
CA VAL A 37 24.72 -10.54 -4.74
C VAL A 37 25.59 -9.33 -4.39
N THR A 38 25.81 -8.50 -5.41
CA THR A 38 26.42 -7.18 -5.29
C THR A 38 25.46 -6.11 -5.82
N GLY A 39 25.68 -4.85 -5.49
CA GLY A 39 24.94 -3.75 -6.10
C GLY A 39 25.53 -2.38 -5.83
N SER A 40 25.12 -1.39 -6.60
CA SER A 40 25.59 0.00 -6.50
C SER A 40 24.43 0.98 -6.31
N ASP A 41 24.61 2.01 -5.49
CA ASP A 41 23.71 3.16 -5.44
C ASP A 41 24.48 4.39 -4.90
N PRO A 42 24.35 5.59 -5.51
CA PRO A 42 25.00 6.79 -4.98
C PRO A 42 24.42 7.25 -3.63
N ARG A 43 23.19 6.84 -3.29
CA ARG A 43 22.53 7.12 -2.01
C ARG A 43 22.98 6.12 -0.96
N ASP A 44 23.08 6.59 0.28
CA ASP A 44 23.43 5.77 1.45
C ASP A 44 22.34 5.89 2.52
N GLY A 45 22.29 4.96 3.47
CA GLY A 45 21.33 4.96 4.58
C GLY A 45 20.60 3.63 4.78
N ALA A 46 19.44 3.67 5.44
CA ALA A 46 18.78 2.50 6.02
C ALA A 46 18.58 1.30 5.06
N VAL A 47 18.22 1.55 3.79
CA VAL A 47 18.09 0.49 2.77
C VAL A 47 19.44 -0.16 2.45
N MET A 48 20.51 0.64 2.32
CA MET A 48 21.86 0.11 2.09
C MET A 48 22.36 -0.68 3.29
N ASP A 49 22.09 -0.22 4.51
CA ASP A 49 22.46 -0.93 5.74
C ASP A 49 21.69 -2.24 5.91
N GLN A 50 20.42 -2.28 5.52
CA GLN A 50 19.62 -3.50 5.49
C GLN A 50 20.16 -4.51 4.47
N LEU A 51 20.53 -4.05 3.26
CA LEU A 51 21.14 -4.89 2.23
C LEU A 51 22.49 -5.47 2.70
N ARG A 52 23.36 -4.63 3.28
CA ARG A 52 24.64 -5.06 3.88
C ARG A 52 24.43 -6.12 4.96
N ARG A 53 23.48 -5.92 5.88
CA ARG A 53 23.11 -6.91 6.93
C ARG A 53 22.57 -8.22 6.37
N ARG A 54 21.96 -8.21 5.17
CA ARG A 54 21.44 -9.39 4.46
C ARG A 54 22.47 -10.03 3.51
N GLY A 55 23.74 -9.63 3.58
CA GLY A 55 24.84 -10.24 2.82
C GLY A 55 25.09 -9.65 1.43
N VAL A 56 24.37 -8.60 1.03
CA VAL A 56 24.62 -7.90 -0.24
C VAL A 56 25.85 -7.00 -0.12
N ARG A 57 26.81 -7.13 -1.05
CA ARG A 57 27.96 -6.22 -1.14
C ARG A 57 27.58 -4.95 -1.89
N VAL A 58 27.46 -3.84 -1.15
CA VAL A 58 27.01 -2.54 -1.68
C VAL A 58 28.19 -1.61 -1.99
N PHE A 59 28.19 -1.02 -3.19
CA PHE A 59 29.12 0.02 -3.64
C PHE A 59 28.44 1.39 -3.72
N ARG A 60 29.13 2.45 -3.30
CA ARG A 60 28.60 3.83 -3.39
C ARG A 60 28.95 4.55 -4.70
N GLN A 61 29.99 4.11 -5.37
CA GLN A 61 30.43 4.69 -6.64
C GLN A 61 29.86 3.86 -7.81
N GLN A 62 29.37 4.55 -8.84
CA GLN A 62 28.95 3.95 -10.11
C GLN A 62 29.97 4.28 -11.21
N ASN A 63 31.01 3.46 -11.31
CA ASN A 63 32.11 3.65 -12.27
C ASN A 63 32.56 2.32 -12.90
N ALA A 64 33.31 2.39 -14.00
CA ALA A 64 33.77 1.20 -14.71
C ALA A 64 34.57 0.25 -13.81
N SER A 65 35.43 0.78 -12.93
CA SER A 65 36.23 -0.02 -12.00
C SER A 65 35.41 -0.83 -10.98
N THR A 66 34.16 -0.43 -10.66
CA THR A 66 33.26 -1.29 -9.87
C THR A 66 32.99 -2.61 -10.60
N VAL A 67 32.67 -2.55 -11.90
CA VAL A 67 32.38 -3.74 -12.72
C VAL A 67 33.63 -4.60 -12.91
N ASP A 68 34.78 -3.99 -13.17
CA ASP A 68 36.06 -4.68 -13.30
C ASP A 68 36.45 -5.41 -12.00
N ALA A 69 36.24 -4.78 -10.84
CA ALA A 69 36.48 -5.35 -9.51
C ALA A 69 35.53 -6.52 -9.19
N ILE A 70 34.27 -6.45 -9.64
CA ILE A 70 33.32 -7.55 -9.48
C ILE A 70 33.74 -8.74 -10.34
N CYS A 71 34.02 -8.52 -11.64
CA CYS A 71 34.38 -9.59 -12.56
C CYS A 71 35.68 -10.29 -12.16
N SER A 72 36.72 -9.54 -11.77
CA SER A 72 37.99 -10.11 -11.31
C SER A 72 37.88 -10.90 -10.00
N GLY A 73 36.86 -10.63 -9.18
CA GLY A 73 36.58 -11.37 -7.94
C GLY A 73 35.72 -12.62 -8.09
N THR A 74 35.38 -13.05 -9.32
CA THR A 74 34.40 -14.12 -9.56
C THR A 74 34.80 -15.06 -10.69
N SER A 75 34.60 -16.37 -10.51
CA SER A 75 34.91 -17.39 -11.52
C SER A 75 33.94 -17.45 -12.71
N MET A 76 32.82 -16.72 -12.67
CA MET A 76 31.84 -16.63 -13.76
C MET A 76 31.38 -15.20 -13.96
N ALA A 77 31.10 -14.83 -15.22
CA ALA A 77 30.63 -13.50 -15.58
C ALA A 77 29.30 -13.17 -14.88
N PRO A 78 29.20 -12.04 -14.15
CA PRO A 78 27.99 -11.69 -13.43
C PRO A 78 26.81 -11.44 -14.37
N LEU A 79 25.60 -11.61 -13.84
CA LEU A 79 24.37 -11.11 -14.42
C LEU A 79 24.14 -9.68 -13.92
N VAL A 80 24.08 -8.70 -14.82
CA VAL A 80 23.86 -7.30 -14.46
C VAL A 80 22.37 -6.99 -14.51
N VAL A 81 21.84 -6.45 -13.42
CA VAL A 81 20.42 -6.15 -13.24
C VAL A 81 20.23 -4.64 -13.19
N THR A 82 19.32 -4.11 -14.00
CA THR A 82 19.01 -2.68 -14.08
C THR A 82 17.52 -2.42 -13.82
N SER A 83 17.17 -1.15 -13.60
CA SER A 83 15.79 -0.68 -13.57
C SER A 83 15.60 0.48 -14.55
N THR A 84 14.35 0.84 -14.85
CA THR A 84 13.97 2.03 -15.65
C THR A 84 14.65 3.33 -15.20
N ALA A 85 15.04 3.44 -13.93
CA ALA A 85 15.75 4.59 -13.37
C ALA A 85 17.27 4.63 -13.67
N VAL A 86 17.84 3.59 -14.28
CA VAL A 86 19.26 3.54 -14.67
C VAL A 86 19.42 4.06 -16.10
N PRO A 87 20.03 5.24 -16.32
CA PRO A 87 20.17 5.79 -17.67
C PRO A 87 21.22 5.03 -18.50
N GLN A 88 21.09 5.06 -19.82
CA GLN A 88 22.07 4.47 -20.75
C GLN A 88 23.47 5.14 -20.69
N SER A 89 23.55 6.32 -20.08
CA SER A 89 24.81 7.02 -19.76
C SER A 89 25.49 6.53 -18.47
N ASN A 90 24.89 5.58 -17.74
CA ASN A 90 25.46 5.08 -16.50
C ASN A 90 26.82 4.36 -16.75
N PRO A 91 27.91 4.76 -16.07
CA PRO A 91 29.24 4.21 -16.34
C PRO A 91 29.40 2.70 -16.11
N GLU A 92 28.68 2.13 -15.13
CA GLU A 92 28.70 0.67 -14.87
C GLU A 92 27.98 -0.07 -15.98
N LEU A 93 26.81 0.42 -16.41
CA LEU A 93 26.06 -0.16 -17.53
C LEU A 93 26.89 -0.14 -18.82
N GLN A 94 27.55 0.98 -19.12
CA GLN A 94 28.43 1.10 -20.30
C GLN A 94 29.68 0.22 -20.21
N GLN A 95 30.22 -0.05 -19.01
CA GLN A 95 31.32 -1.01 -18.85
C GLN A 95 30.82 -2.44 -19.01
N ALA A 96 29.68 -2.79 -18.40
CA ALA A 96 29.07 -4.11 -18.51
C ALA A 96 28.79 -4.51 -19.97
N VAL A 97 28.22 -3.59 -20.76
CA VAL A 97 27.99 -3.79 -22.20
C VAL A 97 29.31 -3.94 -22.97
N ARG A 98 30.34 -3.11 -22.67
CA ARG A 98 31.66 -3.24 -23.31
C ARG A 98 32.38 -4.56 -22.99
N MET A 99 32.16 -5.11 -21.80
CA MET A 99 32.69 -6.42 -21.38
C MET A 99 31.84 -7.61 -21.89
N GLY A 100 30.76 -7.37 -22.62
CA GLY A 100 29.87 -8.44 -23.10
C GLY A 100 29.07 -9.13 -22.00
N LEU A 101 28.89 -8.48 -20.83
CA LEU A 101 28.08 -9.04 -19.74
C LEU A 101 26.60 -9.05 -20.13
N GLN A 102 25.88 -10.07 -19.69
CA GLN A 102 24.44 -10.10 -19.85
C GLN A 102 23.79 -9.06 -18.92
N VAL A 103 23.04 -8.14 -19.52
CA VAL A 103 22.21 -7.16 -18.79
C VAL A 103 20.75 -7.59 -18.90
N VAL A 104 20.02 -7.52 -17.79
CA VAL A 104 18.57 -7.81 -17.70
C VAL A 104 17.86 -6.75 -16.87
N HIS A 105 16.55 -6.60 -17.07
CA HIS A 105 15.74 -5.67 -16.29
C HIS A 105 15.26 -6.32 -14.99
N ARG A 106 14.98 -5.51 -13.96
CA ARG A 106 14.38 -5.94 -12.67
C ARG A 106 13.16 -6.84 -12.87
N SER A 107 12.37 -6.57 -13.92
CA SER A 107 11.15 -7.32 -14.24
C SER A 107 11.47 -8.74 -14.66
N ASP A 108 12.56 -8.96 -15.38
CA ASP A 108 12.93 -10.29 -15.90
C ASP A 108 13.35 -11.20 -14.75
N LEU A 109 13.96 -10.61 -13.72
CA LEU A 109 14.35 -11.28 -12.49
C LEU A 109 13.17 -11.56 -11.56
N LEU A 110 12.22 -10.62 -11.44
CA LEU A 110 10.95 -10.84 -10.73
C LEU A 110 10.13 -11.95 -11.41
N ALA A 111 10.06 -11.93 -12.75
CA ALA A 111 9.36 -12.93 -13.53
C ALA A 111 9.99 -14.32 -13.33
N ALA A 112 11.32 -14.43 -13.37
CA ALA A 112 12.03 -15.66 -13.04
C ALA A 112 11.80 -16.16 -11.59
N LEU A 113 11.53 -15.27 -10.62
CA LEU A 113 11.13 -15.66 -9.26
C LEU A 113 9.67 -16.13 -9.17
N ILE A 114 8.76 -15.50 -9.92
CA ILE A 114 7.34 -15.87 -10.04
C ILE A 114 7.17 -17.24 -10.72
N ASP A 115 7.94 -17.49 -11.79
CA ASP A 115 7.94 -18.77 -12.51
C ASP A 115 8.59 -19.92 -11.68
N ALA A 116 9.51 -19.60 -10.76
CA ALA A 116 10.24 -20.58 -9.97
C ALA A 116 9.50 -21.11 -8.73
N GLN A 117 8.33 -20.56 -8.40
CA GLN A 117 7.60 -20.87 -7.16
C GLN A 117 6.09 -20.59 -7.31
N PRO A 118 5.18 -21.44 -6.80
CA PRO A 118 3.75 -21.14 -6.71
C PRO A 118 3.50 -19.73 -6.18
N SER A 119 2.82 -18.90 -6.96
CA SER A 119 2.86 -17.45 -6.78
C SER A 119 1.51 -16.75 -6.91
N ILE A 120 1.29 -15.76 -6.05
CA ILE A 120 0.18 -14.82 -6.10
C ILE A 120 0.73 -13.47 -6.57
N ALA A 121 0.24 -12.94 -7.68
CA ALA A 121 0.66 -11.64 -8.21
C ALA A 121 -0.52 -10.66 -8.21
N VAL A 122 -0.30 -9.46 -7.66
CA VAL A 122 -1.34 -8.44 -7.46
C VAL A 122 -1.10 -7.25 -8.38
N ALA A 123 -2.06 -6.96 -9.26
CA ALA A 123 -2.01 -5.89 -10.25
C ALA A 123 -3.33 -5.08 -10.30
N GLY A 124 -3.33 -4.02 -11.12
CA GLY A 124 -4.43 -3.05 -11.24
C GLY A 124 -3.98 -1.64 -10.85
N SER A 125 -4.69 -0.59 -11.27
CA SER A 125 -4.19 0.80 -11.15
C SER A 125 -3.89 1.18 -9.70
N HIS A 126 -4.83 0.92 -8.77
CA HIS A 126 -4.72 1.32 -7.36
C HIS A 126 -4.83 0.14 -6.39
N GLY A 127 -4.24 0.28 -5.20
CA GLY A 127 -4.37 -0.69 -4.11
C GLY A 127 -3.45 -1.92 -4.20
N LYS A 128 -2.58 -2.02 -5.23
CA LYS A 128 -1.59 -3.10 -5.42
C LYS A 128 -0.77 -3.37 -4.16
N THR A 129 0.06 -2.41 -3.75
CA THR A 129 0.95 -2.48 -2.59
C THR A 129 0.23 -2.86 -1.30
N THR A 130 -0.96 -2.29 -1.07
CA THR A 130 -1.76 -2.60 0.12
C THR A 130 -2.24 -4.04 0.06
N THR A 131 -2.93 -4.44 -1.01
CA THR A 131 -3.48 -5.79 -1.17
C THR A 131 -2.40 -6.87 -1.08
N SER A 132 -1.26 -6.70 -1.76
CA SER A 132 -0.14 -7.64 -1.69
C SER A 132 0.50 -7.70 -0.29
N SER A 133 0.55 -6.57 0.43
CA SER A 133 0.99 -6.54 1.85
C SER A 133 0.02 -7.30 2.76
N LEU A 134 -1.29 -7.12 2.57
CA LEU A 134 -2.33 -7.81 3.35
C LEU A 134 -2.30 -9.32 3.07
N VAL A 135 -2.18 -9.76 1.81
CA VAL A 135 -2.00 -11.19 1.45
C VAL A 135 -0.78 -11.78 2.16
N ALA A 136 0.39 -11.13 2.06
CA ALA A 136 1.61 -11.61 2.70
C ALA A 136 1.49 -11.66 4.23
N THR A 137 0.82 -10.68 4.84
CA THR A 137 0.59 -10.61 6.29
C THR A 137 -0.37 -11.71 6.78
N LEU A 138 -1.50 -11.91 6.10
CA LEU A 138 -2.45 -12.99 6.44
C LEU A 138 -1.79 -14.36 6.32
N LEU A 139 -1.14 -14.65 5.19
CA LEU A 139 -0.41 -15.91 4.98
C LEU A 139 0.69 -16.12 6.02
N GLN A 140 1.41 -15.08 6.46
CA GLN A 140 2.39 -15.18 7.55
C GLN A 140 1.70 -15.48 8.89
N ALA A 141 0.62 -14.79 9.22
CA ALA A 141 -0.13 -14.97 10.47
C ALA A 141 -0.77 -16.36 10.58
N THR A 142 -1.23 -16.93 9.45
CA THR A 142 -1.79 -18.30 9.38
C THR A 142 -0.74 -19.34 8.99
N HIS A 143 0.52 -19.12 9.37
CA HIS A 143 1.66 -20.06 9.27
C HIS A 143 2.00 -20.60 7.86
N GLN A 144 1.54 -19.96 6.78
CA GLN A 144 1.92 -20.29 5.40
C GLN A 144 3.29 -19.71 4.99
N ASP A 145 3.88 -18.82 5.80
CA ASP A 145 5.26 -18.30 5.71
C ASP A 145 5.76 -17.99 4.28
N PRO A 146 5.11 -17.07 3.54
CA PRO A 146 5.41 -16.83 2.13
C PRO A 146 6.74 -16.09 1.92
N THR A 147 7.36 -16.28 0.75
CA THR A 147 8.28 -15.28 0.19
C THR A 147 7.46 -14.08 -0.28
N ALA A 148 7.95 -12.85 -0.09
CA ALA A 148 7.22 -11.64 -0.49
C ALA A 148 8.14 -10.65 -1.23
N VAL A 149 7.67 -10.12 -2.36
CA VAL A 149 8.29 -9.04 -3.15
C VAL A 149 7.27 -7.91 -3.33
N ILE A 150 7.39 -6.83 -2.56
CA ILE A 150 6.37 -5.78 -2.45
C ILE A 150 7.00 -4.41 -2.79
N GLY A 151 6.23 -3.51 -3.39
CA GLY A 151 6.64 -2.14 -3.74
C GLY A 151 6.67 -1.15 -2.55
N GLY A 152 6.45 -1.63 -1.33
CA GLY A 152 6.43 -0.84 -0.10
C GLY A 152 6.87 -1.68 1.12
N ILE A 153 7.17 -1.02 2.23
CA ILE A 153 7.56 -1.68 3.47
C ILE A 153 6.32 -2.28 4.15
N VAL A 154 6.29 -3.60 4.30
CA VAL A 154 5.23 -4.33 5.00
C VAL A 154 5.48 -4.29 6.51
N PRO A 155 4.53 -3.83 7.34
CA PRO A 155 4.77 -3.65 8.79
C PRO A 155 5.08 -4.96 9.50
N ALA A 156 4.38 -6.05 9.14
CA ALA A 156 4.50 -7.38 9.75
C ALA A 156 5.90 -8.02 9.70
N PHE A 157 6.82 -7.49 8.89
CA PHE A 157 8.21 -7.93 8.83
C PHE A 157 9.23 -6.81 8.55
N GLY A 158 8.82 -5.53 8.64
CA GLY A 158 9.71 -4.37 8.54
C GLY A 158 10.53 -4.27 7.23
N SER A 159 10.03 -4.82 6.12
CA SER A 159 10.73 -4.84 4.84
C SER A 159 9.77 -4.90 3.66
N ASN A 160 10.29 -4.60 2.47
CA ASN A 160 9.66 -4.77 1.17
C ASN A 160 9.96 -6.14 0.53
N GLY A 161 11.02 -6.81 1.00
CA GLY A 161 11.42 -8.14 0.52
C GLY A 161 11.69 -9.10 1.68
N ARG A 162 11.25 -10.35 1.55
CA ARG A 162 11.47 -11.40 2.55
C ARG A 162 11.48 -12.78 1.91
N VAL A 163 12.44 -13.63 2.30
CA VAL A 163 12.34 -15.08 2.07
C VAL A 163 11.49 -15.72 3.18
N GLY A 164 10.50 -16.50 2.76
CA GLY A 164 9.74 -17.40 3.63
C GLY A 164 10.08 -18.86 3.31
N LYS A 165 9.75 -19.77 4.23
CA LYS A 165 9.97 -21.23 4.09
C LYS A 165 8.77 -21.96 3.49
N GLY A 166 7.63 -21.27 3.36
CA GLY A 166 6.40 -21.83 2.78
C GLY A 166 6.45 -21.93 1.26
N ARG A 167 5.44 -22.60 0.69
CA ARG A 167 5.37 -22.86 -0.75
C ARG A 167 5.10 -21.61 -1.59
N LEU A 168 4.49 -20.56 -1.02
CA LEU A 168 3.99 -19.41 -1.75
C LEU A 168 5.01 -18.28 -1.90
N LEU A 169 4.97 -17.61 -3.05
CA LEU A 169 5.53 -16.29 -3.29
C LEU A 169 4.40 -15.27 -3.51
N VAL A 170 4.46 -14.12 -2.86
CA VAL A 170 3.53 -13.00 -3.07
C VAL A 170 4.28 -11.87 -3.75
N ALA A 171 3.80 -11.40 -4.91
CA ALA A 171 4.41 -10.32 -5.67
C ALA A 171 3.42 -9.16 -5.87
N GLU A 172 3.90 -7.94 -5.68
CA GLU A 172 3.31 -6.77 -6.33
C GLU A 172 3.73 -6.75 -7.81
N ALA A 173 2.74 -6.65 -8.69
CA ALA A 173 2.92 -6.72 -10.13
C ALA A 173 2.48 -5.38 -10.74
N ASP A 174 3.49 -4.63 -11.18
CA ASP A 174 3.39 -3.23 -11.60
C ASP A 174 3.23 -3.11 -13.12
N GLU A 175 2.19 -2.39 -13.55
CA GLU A 175 1.86 -2.15 -14.96
C GLU A 175 2.67 -1.00 -15.60
N SER A 176 3.33 -0.16 -14.81
CA SER A 176 3.84 1.16 -15.23
C SER A 176 4.81 1.16 -16.42
N ASP A 177 5.57 0.08 -16.60
CA ASP A 177 6.54 -0.09 -17.69
C ASP A 177 6.13 -1.22 -18.68
N GLY A 178 4.89 -1.70 -18.58
CA GLY A 178 4.35 -2.79 -19.40
C GLY A 178 4.96 -4.17 -19.13
N SER A 179 5.87 -4.29 -18.16
CA SER A 179 6.57 -5.56 -17.90
C SER A 179 5.72 -6.66 -17.27
N LEU A 180 4.52 -6.31 -16.79
CA LEU A 180 3.49 -7.21 -16.24
C LEU A 180 3.24 -8.46 -17.10
N VAL A 181 3.29 -8.34 -18.44
CA VAL A 181 3.04 -9.44 -19.39
C VAL A 181 4.08 -10.57 -19.33
N LYS A 182 5.15 -10.42 -18.54
CA LYS A 182 6.20 -11.42 -18.35
C LYS A 182 5.87 -12.41 -17.23
N PHE A 183 4.88 -12.13 -16.39
CA PHE A 183 4.60 -12.88 -15.17
C PHE A 183 3.54 -13.96 -15.40
N HIS A 184 3.81 -15.19 -14.95
CA HIS A 184 2.87 -16.32 -15.04
C HIS A 184 2.50 -16.83 -13.63
N PRO A 185 1.74 -16.05 -12.84
CA PRO A 185 1.41 -16.44 -11.46
C PRO A 185 0.45 -17.63 -11.43
N GLN A 186 0.46 -18.40 -10.33
CA GLN A 186 -0.61 -19.37 -10.07
C GLN A 186 -1.95 -18.65 -9.89
N LEU A 187 -1.96 -17.53 -9.16
CA LEU A 187 -3.13 -16.69 -8.92
C LEU A 187 -2.82 -15.22 -9.26
N ALA A 188 -3.50 -14.66 -10.24
CA ALA A 188 -3.52 -13.22 -10.49
C ALA A 188 -4.67 -12.55 -9.73
N ILE A 189 -4.40 -11.39 -9.12
CA ILE A 189 -5.41 -10.53 -8.49
C ILE A 189 -5.48 -9.21 -9.26
N LEU A 190 -6.67 -8.81 -9.72
CA LEU A 190 -6.92 -7.52 -10.37
C LEU A 190 -7.83 -6.62 -9.53
N THR A 191 -7.25 -5.56 -8.94
CA THR A 191 -7.94 -4.70 -7.95
C THR A 191 -8.93 -3.71 -8.56
N ASN A 192 -8.55 -3.04 -9.65
CA ASN A 192 -9.31 -2.05 -10.42
C ASN A 192 -8.51 -1.65 -11.66
N LEU A 193 -9.15 -0.97 -12.62
CA LEU A 193 -8.48 -0.34 -13.76
C LEU A 193 -9.06 1.05 -14.03
N GLU A 194 -8.17 2.03 -14.00
CA GLU A 194 -8.34 3.44 -14.37
C GLU A 194 -7.10 3.88 -15.16
N LEU A 195 -7.21 4.90 -16.01
CA LEU A 195 -6.08 5.40 -16.78
C LEU A 195 -5.04 6.02 -15.84
N ASP A 196 -3.85 5.43 -15.79
CA ASP A 196 -2.66 6.00 -15.16
C ASP A 196 -1.43 5.64 -16.00
N HIS A 197 -0.25 6.13 -15.60
CA HIS A 197 1.00 5.94 -16.34
C HIS A 197 0.87 6.41 -17.79
N THR A 198 0.35 7.64 -17.96
CA THR A 198 0.11 8.27 -19.28
C THR A 198 1.39 8.56 -20.07
N ASP A 199 2.56 8.35 -19.47
CA ASP A 199 3.86 8.29 -20.13
C ASP A 199 4.16 6.95 -20.82
N HIS A 200 3.39 5.90 -20.52
CA HIS A 200 3.45 4.58 -21.16
C HIS A 200 2.17 4.20 -21.90
N TYR A 201 1.00 4.42 -21.29
CA TYR A 201 -0.31 4.08 -21.85
C TYR A 201 -0.97 5.32 -22.49
N PRO A 202 -1.25 5.31 -23.80
CA PRO A 202 -1.92 6.44 -24.45
C PRO A 202 -3.41 6.57 -24.08
N ASN A 203 -4.03 5.50 -23.57
CA ASN A 203 -5.43 5.42 -23.17
C ASN A 203 -5.71 4.18 -22.30
N LEU A 204 -6.92 4.09 -21.75
CA LEU A 204 -7.36 2.99 -20.90
C LEU A 204 -7.40 1.65 -21.64
N GLU A 205 -7.74 1.66 -22.93
CA GLU A 205 -7.81 0.46 -23.76
C GLU A 205 -6.44 -0.22 -23.89
N ALA A 206 -5.36 0.55 -24.04
CA ALA A 206 -4.00 0.04 -24.07
C ALA A 206 -3.58 -0.60 -22.73
N LEU A 207 -3.99 -0.01 -21.61
CA LEU A 207 -3.78 -0.58 -20.27
C LEU A 207 -4.56 -1.88 -20.11
N VAL A 208 -5.84 -1.91 -20.47
CA VAL A 208 -6.68 -3.12 -20.42
C VAL A 208 -6.07 -4.24 -21.27
N ALA A 209 -5.58 -3.95 -22.48
CA ALA A 209 -4.95 -4.95 -23.35
C ALA A 209 -3.64 -5.53 -22.76
N THR A 210 -2.88 -4.77 -21.97
CA THR A 210 -1.74 -5.30 -21.20
C THR A 210 -2.18 -6.19 -20.06
N LEU A 211 -3.21 -5.77 -19.32
CA LEU A 211 -3.73 -6.51 -18.16
C LEU A 211 -4.46 -7.80 -18.58
N GLN A 212 -5.12 -7.83 -19.74
CA GLN A 212 -5.68 -9.02 -20.35
C GLN A 212 -4.60 -10.05 -20.71
N ARG A 213 -3.43 -9.61 -21.21
CA ARG A 213 -2.29 -10.50 -21.49
C ARG A 213 -1.69 -11.10 -20.23
N PHE A 214 -1.57 -10.31 -19.16
CA PHE A 214 -1.16 -10.81 -17.84
C PHE A 214 -2.17 -11.82 -17.27
N ALA A 215 -3.46 -11.50 -17.30
CA ALA A 215 -4.53 -12.40 -16.86
C ALA A 215 -4.56 -13.72 -17.63
N ALA A 216 -4.33 -13.69 -18.95
CA ALA A 216 -4.25 -14.88 -19.79
C ALA A 216 -2.98 -15.73 -19.56
N GLY A 217 -1.95 -15.17 -18.91
CA GLY A 217 -0.74 -15.88 -18.48
C GLY A 217 -0.83 -16.48 -17.08
N ALA A 218 -1.90 -16.19 -16.33
CA ALA A 218 -2.10 -16.70 -14.97
C ALA A 218 -2.79 -18.07 -14.96
N GLY A 219 -2.54 -18.86 -13.90
CA GLY A 219 -3.24 -20.14 -13.68
C GLY A 219 -4.70 -19.97 -13.28
N GLN A 220 -5.01 -18.91 -12.53
CA GLN A 220 -6.36 -18.48 -12.14
C GLN A 220 -6.41 -16.95 -12.02
N LEU A 221 -7.57 -16.36 -12.31
CA LEU A 221 -7.85 -14.94 -12.14
C LEU A 221 -8.90 -14.71 -11.03
N LEU A 222 -8.50 -13.95 -10.01
CA LEU A 222 -9.37 -13.31 -9.04
C LEU A 222 -9.52 -11.83 -9.41
N ALA A 223 -10.75 -11.33 -9.61
CA ALA A 223 -10.99 -9.95 -10.06
C ALA A 223 -12.08 -9.22 -9.25
N ASN A 224 -11.95 -7.90 -9.14
CA ASN A 224 -12.92 -7.04 -8.45
C ASN A 224 -14.18 -6.83 -9.28
N ARG A 225 -15.33 -7.29 -8.78
CA ARG A 225 -16.64 -7.16 -9.44
C ARG A 225 -17.16 -5.72 -9.45
N ASP A 226 -16.74 -4.92 -8.47
CA ASP A 226 -17.21 -3.56 -8.28
C ASP A 226 -16.54 -2.56 -9.24
N CYS A 227 -15.43 -2.95 -9.89
CA CYS A 227 -14.80 -2.17 -10.94
C CYS A 227 -15.49 -2.45 -12.30
N PRO A 228 -16.16 -1.45 -12.93
CA PRO A 228 -16.87 -1.66 -14.19
C PRO A 228 -15.96 -2.17 -15.32
N VAL A 229 -14.74 -1.61 -15.42
CA VAL A 229 -13.77 -1.99 -16.45
C VAL A 229 -13.38 -3.47 -16.35
N LEU A 230 -13.14 -3.96 -15.13
CA LEU A 230 -12.85 -5.38 -14.91
C LEU A 230 -14.08 -6.24 -15.21
N ARG A 231 -15.22 -5.90 -14.63
CA ARG A 231 -16.51 -6.60 -14.80
C ARG A 231 -16.90 -6.80 -16.26
N ASP A 232 -16.66 -5.79 -17.10
CA ASP A 232 -17.14 -5.74 -18.48
C ASP A 232 -16.10 -6.23 -19.50
N GLN A 233 -14.79 -6.21 -19.17
CA GLN A 233 -13.71 -6.56 -20.11
C GLN A 233 -12.87 -7.79 -19.73
N PHE A 234 -13.14 -8.45 -18.60
CA PHE A 234 -12.40 -9.62 -18.13
C PHE A 234 -13.31 -10.81 -17.82
N LYS A 235 -12.79 -12.01 -18.04
CA LYS A 235 -13.38 -13.28 -17.58
C LYS A 235 -12.51 -13.78 -16.44
N ALA A 236 -13.01 -13.71 -15.21
CA ALA A 236 -12.33 -14.22 -14.02
C ALA A 236 -12.94 -15.53 -13.55
N ASP A 237 -12.09 -16.44 -13.06
CA ASP A 237 -12.50 -17.68 -12.39
C ASP A 237 -13.22 -17.37 -11.08
N HIS A 238 -12.75 -16.33 -10.38
CA HIS A 238 -13.31 -15.88 -9.12
C HIS A 238 -13.52 -14.36 -9.12
N TRP A 239 -14.67 -13.94 -8.60
CA TRP A 239 -15.00 -12.54 -8.38
C TRP A 239 -15.10 -12.26 -6.88
N TRP A 240 -14.64 -11.08 -6.44
CA TRP A 240 -14.97 -10.53 -5.13
C TRP A 240 -15.73 -9.22 -5.24
N SER A 241 -16.47 -8.85 -4.19
CA SER A 241 -17.21 -7.59 -4.09
C SER A 241 -17.28 -7.08 -2.64
N ILE A 242 -17.44 -5.77 -2.46
CA ILE A 242 -17.87 -5.14 -1.21
C ILE A 242 -19.27 -4.50 -1.32
N THR A 243 -19.95 -4.69 -2.46
CA THR A 243 -21.28 -4.10 -2.75
C THR A 243 -22.41 -5.13 -2.80
N SER A 244 -22.15 -6.37 -3.24
CA SER A 244 -23.15 -7.44 -3.28
C SER A 244 -22.52 -8.83 -3.10
N PRO A 245 -23.15 -9.75 -2.34
CA PRO A 245 -22.74 -11.15 -2.25
C PRO A 245 -23.28 -12.00 -3.41
N GLU A 246 -24.08 -11.43 -4.31
CA GLU A 246 -24.72 -12.15 -5.42
C GLU A 246 -23.75 -12.37 -6.60
N ALA A 247 -23.78 -13.58 -7.17
CA ALA A 247 -23.00 -13.97 -8.36
C ALA A 247 -21.47 -13.69 -8.27
N VAL A 248 -20.93 -13.71 -7.05
CA VAL A 248 -19.50 -13.60 -6.75
C VAL A 248 -19.04 -14.77 -5.87
N ALA A 249 -17.76 -15.13 -5.97
CA ALA A 249 -17.19 -16.20 -5.17
C ALA A 249 -16.99 -15.76 -3.71
N PHE A 250 -16.68 -14.48 -3.49
CA PHE A 250 -16.40 -13.89 -2.19
C PHE A 250 -17.07 -12.51 -2.05
N ALA A 251 -17.53 -12.13 -0.87
CA ALA A 251 -17.89 -10.74 -0.61
C ALA A 251 -17.68 -10.31 0.85
N ALA A 252 -17.36 -9.03 1.05
CA ALA A 252 -17.28 -8.39 2.36
C ALA A 252 -18.25 -7.20 2.41
N ILE A 253 -19.46 -7.42 2.91
CA ILE A 253 -20.53 -6.41 2.86
C ILE A 253 -20.46 -5.53 4.12
N PRO A 254 -20.16 -4.22 3.99
CA PRO A 254 -19.99 -3.34 5.15
C PRO A 254 -21.29 -3.21 5.94
N ARG A 255 -21.21 -3.46 7.24
CA ARG A 255 -22.28 -3.26 8.21
C ARG A 255 -22.14 -1.96 8.98
N GLN A 256 -20.90 -1.54 9.24
CA GLN A 256 -20.56 -0.33 9.95
C GLN A 256 -19.17 0.15 9.51
N GLU A 257 -19.10 1.39 9.04
CA GLU A 257 -17.88 2.07 8.59
C GLU A 257 -17.57 3.22 9.56
N GLN A 258 -16.39 3.23 10.15
CA GLN A 258 -15.95 4.26 11.11
C GLN A 258 -14.49 4.65 10.87
N GLY A 259 -14.03 5.73 11.52
CA GLY A 259 -12.64 6.18 11.41
C GLY A 259 -11.58 5.30 12.07
N ASP A 260 -11.99 4.32 12.87
CA ASP A 260 -11.14 3.32 13.53
C ASP A 260 -11.20 1.92 12.87
N GLY A 261 -12.10 1.69 11.92
CA GLY A 261 -12.22 0.40 11.25
C GLY A 261 -13.54 0.17 10.51
N THR A 262 -13.71 -1.05 10.01
CA THR A 262 -14.92 -1.48 9.29
C THR A 262 -15.36 -2.86 9.78
N LEU A 263 -16.61 -2.98 10.24
CA LEU A 263 -17.27 -4.26 10.46
C LEU A 263 -18.01 -4.65 9.18
N ALA A 264 -17.76 -5.86 8.66
CA ALA A 264 -18.41 -6.39 7.47
C ALA A 264 -18.82 -7.85 7.62
N ASP A 265 -19.92 -8.23 6.98
CA ASP A 265 -20.37 -9.61 6.86
C ASP A 265 -19.60 -10.29 5.69
N TRP A 266 -18.97 -11.44 5.95
CA TRP A 266 -18.19 -12.20 4.96
C TRP A 266 -19.01 -13.34 4.33
N TYR A 267 -19.06 -13.36 3.01
CA TYR A 267 -19.82 -14.31 2.21
C TYR A 267 -18.92 -15.12 1.28
N GLU A 268 -19.26 -16.40 1.10
CA GLU A 268 -18.68 -17.28 0.08
C GLU A 268 -19.81 -17.87 -0.77
N ASN A 269 -19.77 -17.65 -2.09
CA ASN A 269 -20.81 -18.06 -3.05
C ASN A 269 -22.24 -17.67 -2.61
N GLY A 270 -22.41 -16.46 -2.08
CA GLY A 270 -23.69 -15.94 -1.56
C GLY A 270 -24.10 -16.45 -0.18
N GLN A 271 -23.37 -17.38 0.44
CA GLN A 271 -23.64 -17.87 1.80
C GLN A 271 -22.85 -17.07 2.83
N LEU A 272 -23.52 -16.62 3.90
CA LEU A 272 -22.86 -15.94 5.02
C LEU A 272 -22.00 -16.93 5.81
N ILE A 273 -20.70 -16.66 5.91
CA ILE A 273 -19.71 -17.51 6.59
C ILE A 273 -19.36 -16.97 7.97
N GLY A 274 -19.35 -15.64 8.14
CA GLY A 274 -19.04 -15.00 9.41
C GLY A 274 -18.90 -13.49 9.28
N GLN A 275 -18.20 -12.86 10.21
CA GLN A 275 -17.95 -11.42 10.21
C GLN A 275 -16.45 -11.12 10.23
N ILE A 276 -16.06 -9.98 9.68
CA ILE A 276 -14.70 -9.45 9.73
C ILE A 276 -14.71 -8.08 10.40
N GLU A 277 -13.82 -7.91 11.38
CA GLU A 277 -13.55 -6.63 12.06
C GLU A 277 -12.21 -6.10 11.56
N LEU A 278 -12.25 -5.30 10.48
CA LEU A 278 -11.06 -4.77 9.84
C LEU A 278 -10.59 -3.50 10.59
N PRO A 279 -9.39 -3.46 11.20
CA PRO A 279 -8.86 -2.28 11.89
C PRO A 279 -8.39 -1.15 10.94
N LEU A 280 -8.75 -1.26 9.65
CA LEU A 280 -8.42 -0.29 8.61
C LEU A 280 -9.72 0.42 8.18
N PRO A 281 -9.83 1.74 8.35
CA PRO A 281 -10.98 2.50 7.91
C PRO A 281 -11.04 2.62 6.36
N GLY A 282 -12.22 2.93 5.84
CA GLY A 282 -12.44 3.27 4.42
C GLY A 282 -12.66 2.09 3.48
N ARG A 283 -13.63 2.25 2.56
CA ARG A 283 -14.05 1.21 1.58
C ARG A 283 -12.93 0.66 0.71
N HIS A 284 -11.95 1.48 0.35
CA HIS A 284 -10.82 1.03 -0.45
C HIS A 284 -9.98 -0.01 0.32
N ASN A 285 -9.79 0.16 1.64
CA ASN A 285 -9.13 -0.84 2.47
C ASN A 285 -9.98 -2.07 2.70
N LEU A 286 -11.31 -1.94 2.83
CA LEU A 286 -12.22 -3.08 2.84
C LEU A 286 -12.11 -3.91 1.54
N SER A 287 -12.06 -3.25 0.37
CA SER A 287 -11.87 -3.93 -0.91
C SER A 287 -10.50 -4.61 -1.02
N ASN A 288 -9.42 -3.96 -0.57
CA ASN A 288 -8.08 -4.56 -0.53
C ASN A 288 -8.02 -5.76 0.41
N ALA A 289 -8.68 -5.68 1.57
CA ALA A 289 -8.77 -6.78 2.54
C ALA A 289 -9.63 -7.92 2.01
N ALA A 290 -10.77 -7.64 1.37
CA ALA A 290 -11.63 -8.66 0.75
C ALA A 290 -10.87 -9.46 -0.33
N ALA A 291 -10.11 -8.77 -1.18
CA ALA A 291 -9.22 -9.40 -2.17
C ALA A 291 -8.16 -10.30 -1.49
N ALA A 292 -7.55 -9.82 -0.40
CA ALA A 292 -6.52 -10.55 0.31
C ALA A 292 -7.06 -11.79 1.04
N ILE A 293 -8.20 -11.68 1.71
CA ILE A 293 -8.89 -12.79 2.36
C ILE A 293 -9.32 -13.82 1.32
N ALA A 294 -9.93 -13.39 0.22
CA ALA A 294 -10.32 -14.27 -0.90
C ALA A 294 -9.12 -15.07 -1.45
N ALA A 295 -7.97 -14.42 -1.68
CA ALA A 295 -6.76 -15.09 -2.12
C ALA A 295 -6.27 -16.15 -1.11
N CYS A 296 -6.28 -15.84 0.20
CA CYS A 296 -5.92 -16.81 1.23
C CYS A 296 -6.92 -17.99 1.31
N ARG A 297 -8.23 -17.73 1.10
CA ARG A 297 -9.27 -18.78 1.03
C ARG A 297 -9.07 -19.70 -0.18
N LEU A 298 -8.69 -19.18 -1.34
CA LEU A 298 -8.34 -19.98 -2.52
C LEU A 298 -7.10 -20.85 -2.27
N GLU A 299 -6.11 -20.35 -1.54
CA GLU A 299 -4.95 -21.14 -1.06
C GLU A 299 -5.28 -22.05 0.15
N SER A 300 -6.56 -22.31 0.42
CA SER A 300 -7.10 -23.23 1.44
C SER A 300 -6.86 -22.86 2.91
N VAL A 301 -6.51 -21.62 3.22
CA VAL A 301 -6.46 -21.12 4.61
C VAL A 301 -7.89 -21.03 5.16
N SER A 302 -8.13 -21.45 6.41
CA SER A 302 -9.49 -21.44 6.98
C SER A 302 -9.98 -20.03 7.29
N PHE A 303 -11.30 -19.80 7.18
CA PHE A 303 -11.89 -18.51 7.58
C PHE A 303 -11.68 -18.21 9.08
N ALA A 304 -11.63 -19.24 9.94
CA ALA A 304 -11.41 -19.05 11.37
C ALA A 304 -10.00 -18.50 11.67
N ASP A 305 -8.97 -19.02 10.99
CA ASP A 305 -7.60 -18.53 11.13
C ASP A 305 -7.47 -17.10 10.57
N LEU A 306 -8.11 -16.83 9.43
CA LEU A 306 -8.11 -15.50 8.80
C LEU A 306 -8.85 -14.47 9.66
N SER A 307 -10.00 -14.81 10.23
CA SER A 307 -10.77 -13.95 11.13
C SER A 307 -9.93 -13.47 12.32
N GLN A 308 -9.11 -14.36 12.90
CA GLN A 308 -8.16 -13.99 13.96
C GLN A 308 -6.99 -13.15 13.43
N ALA A 309 -6.45 -13.49 12.25
CA ALA A 309 -5.33 -12.78 11.63
C ALA A 309 -5.67 -11.34 11.21
N ILE A 310 -6.92 -11.04 10.86
CA ILE A 310 -7.37 -9.71 10.39
C ILE A 310 -7.10 -8.60 11.43
N ALA A 311 -7.16 -8.90 12.73
CA ALA A 311 -6.84 -7.94 13.79
C ALA A 311 -5.38 -7.45 13.77
N SER A 312 -4.48 -8.16 13.08
CA SER A 312 -3.07 -7.77 12.92
C SER A 312 -2.78 -6.90 11.68
N LEU A 313 -3.80 -6.64 10.85
CA LEU A 313 -3.60 -5.95 9.58
C LEU A 313 -3.25 -4.47 9.77
N GLN A 314 -2.22 -4.05 9.03
CA GLN A 314 -1.72 -2.69 8.98
C GLN A 314 -1.42 -2.32 7.52
N THR A 315 -1.63 -1.06 7.15
CA THR A 315 -1.24 -0.55 5.83
C THR A 315 0.29 -0.44 5.71
N PRO A 316 0.88 -0.62 4.52
CA PRO A 316 2.32 -0.44 4.33
C PRO A 316 2.73 1.05 4.45
N CYS A 317 4.00 1.30 4.73
CA CYS A 317 4.50 2.68 4.88
C CYS A 317 4.17 3.54 3.65
N ARG A 318 3.88 4.83 3.90
CA ARG A 318 3.29 5.78 2.95
C ARG A 318 1.88 5.43 2.43
N ARG A 319 1.12 4.55 3.09
CA ARG A 319 -0.33 4.38 2.86
C ARG A 319 -1.04 4.70 4.17
N PHE A 320 -1.45 5.95 4.32
CA PHE A 320 -1.93 6.57 5.55
C PHE A 320 -0.98 6.39 6.75
N ASP A 321 0.31 6.65 6.51
CA ASP A 321 1.39 6.43 7.49
C ASP A 321 1.48 7.59 8.49
N TYR A 322 1.11 7.34 9.74
CA TYR A 322 1.15 8.32 10.82
C TYR A 322 2.60 8.70 11.19
N ARG A 323 2.98 9.95 10.90
CA ARG A 323 4.33 10.46 11.09
C ARG A 323 4.56 11.01 12.50
N GLY A 324 3.51 11.56 13.12
CA GLY A 324 3.55 12.05 14.50
C GLY A 324 2.59 13.22 14.78
N ASN A 325 2.69 13.75 16.00
CA ASN A 325 1.95 14.91 16.43
C ASN A 325 2.85 16.16 16.43
N TRP A 326 2.40 17.23 15.79
CA TRP A 326 3.08 18.53 15.77
C TRP A 326 2.17 19.58 16.39
N HIS A 327 2.48 20.02 17.62
CA HIS A 327 1.68 20.98 18.40
C HIS A 327 0.15 20.71 18.37
N GLY A 328 -0.27 19.47 18.63
CA GLY A 328 -1.68 19.07 18.65
C GLY A 328 -2.30 18.79 17.27
N ARG A 329 -1.54 18.91 16.18
CA ARG A 329 -1.96 18.50 14.82
C ARG A 329 -1.40 17.12 14.52
N GLN A 330 -2.18 16.24 13.89
CA GLN A 330 -1.72 14.92 13.48
C GLN A 330 -1.21 14.97 12.05
N VAL A 331 -0.01 14.46 11.79
CA VAL A 331 0.60 14.46 10.45
C VAL A 331 0.67 13.03 9.91
N VAL A 332 0.12 12.83 8.71
CA VAL A 332 0.09 11.56 7.99
C VAL A 332 0.72 11.74 6.61
N ASP A 333 1.54 10.78 6.18
CA ASP A 333 2.11 10.70 4.81
C ASP A 333 1.35 9.64 4.00
N ASP A 334 0.93 9.99 2.80
CA ASP A 334 0.23 9.11 1.89
C ASP A 334 0.77 9.25 0.45
N TYR A 335 0.96 8.13 -0.22
CA TYR A 335 1.49 8.06 -1.57
C TYR A 335 0.46 8.43 -2.65
N ALA A 336 -0.80 8.72 -2.28
CA ALA A 336 -1.88 9.11 -3.18
C ALA A 336 -1.45 10.22 -4.14
N HIS A 337 -1.48 9.90 -5.43
CA HIS A 337 -1.04 10.78 -6.50
C HIS A 337 -1.89 10.66 -7.77
N HIS A 338 -2.87 9.76 -7.80
CA HIS A 338 -3.99 9.75 -8.74
C HIS A 338 -5.25 10.34 -8.06
N PRO A 339 -6.19 11.02 -8.76
CA PRO A 339 -7.35 11.65 -8.13
C PRO A 339 -8.21 10.68 -7.31
N SER A 340 -8.38 9.45 -7.79
CA SER A 340 -9.16 8.40 -7.10
C SER A 340 -8.51 7.96 -5.78
N GLU A 341 -7.17 7.94 -5.72
CA GLU A 341 -6.44 7.70 -4.46
C GLU A 341 -6.62 8.87 -3.49
N VAL A 342 -6.48 10.12 -3.98
CA VAL A 342 -6.66 11.34 -3.16
C VAL A 342 -8.08 11.41 -2.59
N ALA A 343 -9.09 11.13 -3.41
CA ALA A 343 -10.49 11.06 -2.99
C ALA A 343 -10.73 9.95 -1.96
N ALA A 344 -10.15 8.76 -2.16
CA ALA A 344 -10.29 7.64 -1.24
C ALA A 344 -9.63 7.92 0.14
N THR A 345 -8.45 8.54 0.15
CA THR A 345 -7.73 8.97 1.35
C THR A 345 -8.49 10.08 2.09
N LEU A 346 -9.01 11.09 1.38
CA LEU A 346 -9.82 12.16 1.98
C LEU A 346 -11.17 11.65 2.52
N ALA A 347 -11.84 10.73 1.84
CA ALA A 347 -13.07 10.12 2.33
C ALA A 347 -12.84 9.32 3.62
N MET A 348 -11.75 8.54 3.68
CA MET A 348 -11.35 7.80 4.88
C MET A 348 -10.99 8.74 6.04
N ALA A 349 -10.24 9.82 5.79
CA ALA A 349 -9.95 10.82 6.80
C ALA A 349 -11.22 11.56 7.27
N ARG A 350 -12.18 11.80 6.37
CA ARG A 350 -13.47 12.43 6.71
C ARG A 350 -14.30 11.53 7.62
N LEU A 351 -14.29 10.20 7.41
CA LEU A 351 -14.92 9.25 8.33
C LEU A 351 -14.40 9.41 9.77
N MET A 352 -13.12 9.70 9.96
CA MET A 352 -12.55 9.94 11.30
C MET A 352 -13.15 11.17 12.00
N VAL A 353 -13.31 12.25 11.25
CA VAL A 353 -13.95 13.48 11.75
C VAL A 353 -15.44 13.23 12.03
N THR A 354 -16.16 12.60 11.11
CA THR A 354 -17.63 12.47 11.20
C THR A 354 -18.10 11.36 12.13
N SER A 355 -17.33 10.28 12.31
CA SER A 355 -17.71 9.18 13.22
C SER A 355 -17.25 9.42 14.66
N GLY A 356 -16.44 10.45 14.92
CA GLY A 356 -15.87 10.69 16.25
C GLY A 356 -14.91 9.59 16.72
N ARG A 357 -14.33 8.82 15.79
CA ARG A 357 -13.41 7.70 16.06
C ARG A 357 -12.23 7.76 15.11
N SER A 358 -11.10 7.18 15.48
CA SER A 358 -9.85 7.33 14.74
C SER A 358 -8.90 6.18 15.06
N SER A 359 -8.22 5.65 14.04
CA SER A 359 -7.05 4.78 14.22
C SER A 359 -5.77 5.58 14.60
N LEU A 360 -5.81 6.91 14.54
CA LEU A 360 -4.74 7.80 14.99
C LEU A 360 -4.88 8.12 16.50
N PRO A 361 -3.80 8.54 17.19
CA PRO A 361 -3.82 8.80 18.64
C PRO A 361 -4.84 9.83 19.15
N LEU A 362 -5.33 10.71 18.27
CA LEU A 362 -6.42 11.65 18.55
C LEU A 362 -7.53 11.52 17.49
N VAL A 363 -8.75 11.85 17.89
CA VAL A 363 -9.85 12.05 16.94
C VAL A 363 -9.67 13.43 16.27
N PRO A 364 -9.57 13.50 14.93
CA PRO A 364 -9.38 14.77 14.24
C PRO A 364 -10.69 15.58 14.16
N LEU A 365 -10.56 16.90 14.19
CA LEU A 365 -11.70 17.84 14.12
C LEU A 365 -11.85 18.49 12.74
N ARG A 366 -10.76 18.52 11.95
CA ARG A 366 -10.67 19.22 10.66
C ARG A 366 -9.64 18.56 9.77
N LEU A 367 -9.87 18.54 8.46
CA LEU A 367 -8.96 18.02 7.45
C LEU A 367 -8.18 19.13 6.75
N VAL A 368 -6.86 19.04 6.75
CA VAL A 368 -5.95 19.89 5.98
C VAL A 368 -5.23 19.01 4.96
N ALA A 369 -5.61 19.13 3.70
CA ALA A 369 -4.91 18.46 2.61
C ALA A 369 -3.63 19.23 2.27
N VAL A 370 -2.49 18.53 2.26
CA VAL A 370 -1.22 19.05 1.75
C VAL A 370 -0.85 18.20 0.54
N PHE A 371 -1.02 18.73 -0.67
CA PHE A 371 -0.86 17.95 -1.90
C PHE A 371 0.32 18.42 -2.74
N GLN A 372 1.10 17.46 -3.25
CA GLN A 372 2.13 17.70 -4.25
C GLN A 372 1.73 17.02 -5.57
N PRO A 373 1.34 17.80 -6.61
CA PRO A 373 1.12 17.25 -7.94
C PRO A 373 2.39 16.58 -8.45
N HIS A 374 2.27 15.39 -9.03
CA HIS A 374 3.40 14.59 -9.50
C HIS A 374 3.28 14.33 -11.00
N ARG A 375 4.28 14.80 -11.77
CA ARG A 375 4.34 14.92 -13.24
C ARG A 375 3.43 16.01 -13.83
N TYR A 376 3.92 16.64 -14.90
CA TYR A 376 3.14 17.63 -15.66
C TYR A 376 2.06 16.94 -16.49
N SER A 377 2.41 15.83 -17.14
CA SER A 377 1.51 14.99 -17.95
C SER A 377 0.23 14.62 -17.18
N ARG A 378 0.39 13.99 -16.01
CA ARG A 378 -0.71 13.58 -15.13
C ARG A 378 -1.51 14.79 -14.58
N THR A 379 -0.84 15.88 -14.24
CA THR A 379 -1.53 17.09 -13.74
C THR A 379 -2.36 17.75 -14.84
N ALA A 380 -1.93 17.70 -16.10
CA ALA A 380 -2.67 18.19 -17.25
C ALA A 380 -3.92 17.35 -17.53
N GLU A 381 -3.76 16.03 -17.60
CA GLU A 381 -4.85 15.07 -17.88
C GLU A 381 -5.96 15.14 -16.81
N PHE A 382 -5.57 15.20 -15.54
CA PHE A 382 -6.50 15.03 -14.42
C PHE A 382 -6.78 16.32 -13.62
N LEU A 383 -6.48 17.51 -14.16
CA LEU A 383 -6.59 18.78 -13.45
C LEU A 383 -7.94 18.97 -12.72
N THR A 384 -9.04 18.73 -13.44
CA THR A 384 -10.42 18.84 -12.91
C THR A 384 -10.74 17.75 -11.88
N ALA A 385 -10.22 16.54 -12.06
CA ALA A 385 -10.44 15.42 -11.15
C ALA A 385 -9.67 15.61 -9.83
N PHE A 386 -8.42 16.08 -9.88
CA PHE A 386 -7.68 16.50 -8.69
C PHE A 386 -8.39 17.64 -7.96
N ALA A 387 -8.89 18.64 -8.69
CA ALA A 387 -9.62 19.75 -8.08
C ALA A 387 -10.86 19.25 -7.33
N ALA A 388 -11.67 18.38 -7.95
CA ALA A 388 -12.84 17.79 -7.32
C ALA A 388 -12.49 16.92 -6.10
N ALA A 389 -11.43 16.11 -6.17
CA ALA A 389 -10.97 15.28 -5.05
C ALA A 389 -10.50 16.12 -3.86
N LEU A 390 -9.67 17.14 -4.11
CA LEU A 390 -9.11 18.01 -3.08
C LEU A 390 -10.15 18.92 -2.41
N SER A 391 -11.24 19.25 -3.12
CA SER A 391 -12.39 19.98 -2.56
C SER A 391 -13.11 19.27 -1.40
N ALA A 392 -12.80 18.00 -1.11
CA ALA A 392 -13.32 17.29 0.06
C ALA A 392 -12.64 17.66 1.40
N ALA A 393 -11.52 18.40 1.37
CA ALA A 393 -10.81 18.89 2.56
C ALA A 393 -11.39 20.22 3.08
N ASP A 394 -11.08 20.58 4.34
CA ASP A 394 -11.49 21.87 4.92
C ASP A 394 -10.49 23.01 4.64
N ALA A 395 -9.28 22.66 4.22
CA ALA A 395 -8.27 23.55 3.65
C ALA A 395 -7.29 22.74 2.79
N VAL A 396 -6.71 23.38 1.76
CA VAL A 396 -5.74 22.78 0.84
C VAL A 396 -4.48 23.65 0.78
N LEU A 397 -3.31 23.04 0.98
CA LEU A 397 -2.01 23.64 0.70
C LEU A 397 -1.35 22.85 -0.43
N LEU A 398 -0.92 23.54 -1.49
CA LEU A 398 -0.25 22.93 -2.63
C LEU A 398 1.26 23.20 -2.59
N ALA A 399 2.04 22.12 -2.67
CA ALA A 399 3.48 22.18 -2.90
C ALA A 399 3.79 22.49 -4.38
N PRO A 400 5.04 22.86 -4.74
CA PRO A 400 5.46 22.91 -6.13
C PRO A 400 5.32 21.53 -6.80
N LEU A 401 4.87 21.53 -8.06
CA LEU A 401 4.70 20.32 -8.86
C LEU A 401 6.03 19.56 -9.00
N TYR A 402 6.04 18.28 -8.64
CA TYR A 402 7.19 17.41 -8.74
C TYR A 402 7.32 16.86 -10.17
N ALA A 403 8.26 17.41 -10.95
CA ALA A 403 8.37 17.14 -12.38
C ALA A 403 8.70 15.68 -12.75
N ALA A 404 9.35 14.93 -11.86
CA ALA A 404 9.82 13.55 -12.10
C ALA A 404 10.65 13.35 -13.40
N GLY A 405 11.32 14.41 -13.88
CA GLY A 405 12.11 14.40 -15.12
C GLY A 405 11.38 14.90 -16.37
N GLU A 406 10.10 15.23 -16.29
CA GLU A 406 9.33 15.80 -17.40
C GLU A 406 9.67 17.28 -17.64
N ALA A 407 9.59 17.72 -18.90
CA ALA A 407 9.67 19.13 -19.26
C ALA A 407 8.37 19.86 -18.83
N PRO A 408 8.44 21.13 -18.39
CA PRO A 408 7.26 21.90 -18.03
C PRO A 408 6.25 22.04 -19.16
N ILE A 409 4.97 21.82 -18.86
CA ILE A 409 3.85 22.06 -19.78
C ILE A 409 3.28 23.46 -19.49
N ALA A 410 3.11 24.28 -20.52
CA ALA A 410 2.63 25.65 -20.37
C ALA A 410 1.22 25.69 -19.75
N GLY A 411 1.07 26.45 -18.66
CA GLY A 411 -0.19 26.59 -17.93
C GLY A 411 -0.54 25.42 -17.00
N ILE A 412 0.35 24.45 -16.80
CA ILE A 412 0.16 23.31 -15.90
C ILE A 412 1.14 23.41 -14.73
N ASP A 413 0.65 23.85 -13.59
CA ASP A 413 1.38 23.97 -12.33
C ASP A 413 0.41 23.94 -11.13
N SER A 414 0.94 24.12 -9.92
CA SER A 414 0.14 24.17 -8.70
C SER A 414 -0.79 25.41 -8.61
N GLN A 415 -0.52 26.49 -9.36
CA GLN A 415 -1.43 27.65 -9.43
C GLN A 415 -2.63 27.34 -10.32
N ALA A 416 -2.44 26.62 -11.43
CA ALA A 416 -3.52 26.13 -12.28
C ALA A 416 -4.45 25.18 -11.50
N LEU A 417 -3.89 24.27 -10.69
CA LEU A 417 -4.68 23.41 -9.81
C LEU A 417 -5.42 24.22 -8.72
N ALA A 418 -4.77 25.21 -8.10
CA ALA A 418 -5.44 26.09 -7.15
C ALA A 418 -6.59 26.88 -7.78
N ALA A 419 -6.44 27.36 -9.01
CA ALA A 419 -7.49 28.03 -9.76
C ALA A 419 -8.66 27.06 -10.07
N ALA A 420 -8.37 25.82 -10.46
CA ALA A 420 -9.38 24.79 -10.68
C ALA A 420 -10.17 24.47 -9.40
N ILE A 421 -9.52 24.33 -8.24
CA ILE A 421 -10.18 24.13 -6.95
C ILE A 421 -11.07 25.35 -6.60
N ARG A 422 -10.54 26.58 -6.69
CA ARG A 422 -11.29 27.81 -6.40
C ARG A 422 -12.47 28.07 -7.34
N ASN A 423 -12.47 27.46 -8.53
CA ASN A 423 -13.60 27.49 -9.45
C ASN A 423 -14.74 26.55 -9.03
N LEU A 424 -14.42 25.43 -8.36
CA LEU A 424 -15.41 24.51 -7.78
C LEU A 424 -15.96 25.05 -6.44
N ASP A 425 -15.07 25.52 -5.56
CA ASP A 425 -15.45 26.17 -4.29
C ASP A 425 -14.61 27.43 -4.06
N ARG A 426 -15.28 28.59 -4.10
CA ARG A 426 -14.68 29.91 -3.86
C ARG A 426 -14.43 30.23 -2.38
N GLN A 427 -15.03 29.46 -1.46
CA GLN A 427 -14.88 29.65 -0.01
C GLN A 427 -13.79 28.76 0.58
N LEU A 428 -13.42 27.68 -0.10
CA LEU A 428 -12.35 26.78 0.32
C LEU A 428 -11.01 27.53 0.41
N THR A 429 -10.35 27.40 1.56
CA THR A 429 -8.99 27.93 1.75
C THR A 429 -8.01 27.12 0.92
N VAL A 430 -7.47 27.73 -0.13
CA VAL A 430 -6.44 27.12 -0.99
C VAL A 430 -5.21 28.02 -1.02
N GLU A 431 -4.06 27.48 -0.64
CA GLU A 431 -2.75 28.14 -0.63
C GLU A 431 -1.77 27.41 -1.55
N VAL A 432 -0.86 28.15 -2.18
CA VAL A 432 0.20 27.59 -3.03
C VAL A 432 1.55 28.08 -2.51
N CYS A 433 2.49 27.16 -2.33
CA CYS A 433 3.78 27.44 -1.73
C CYS A 433 4.91 27.21 -2.72
N ASP A 434 5.91 28.10 -2.76
CA ASP A 434 7.02 28.06 -3.72
C ASP A 434 8.11 27.01 -3.38
N SER A 435 8.09 26.46 -2.16
CA SER A 435 9.02 25.43 -1.70
C SER A 435 8.40 24.57 -0.59
N LEU A 436 9.01 23.42 -0.29
CA LEU A 436 8.62 22.59 0.86
C LEU A 436 8.89 23.26 2.22
N ASP A 437 9.83 24.21 2.29
CA ASP A 437 10.10 24.98 3.51
C ASP A 437 9.00 26.03 3.71
N ALA A 438 8.64 26.78 2.66
CA ALA A 438 7.50 27.69 2.67
C ALA A 438 6.18 26.97 2.95
N LEU A 439 6.02 25.72 2.47
CA LEU A 439 4.88 24.85 2.78
C LEU A 439 4.81 24.49 4.27
N ALA A 440 5.94 24.14 4.90
CA ALA A 440 6.00 23.85 6.32
C ALA A 440 5.69 25.09 7.17
N GLU A 441 6.22 26.26 6.80
CA GLU A 441 5.91 27.54 7.44
C GLU A 441 4.43 27.94 7.27
N GLN A 442 3.86 27.78 6.06
CA GLN A 442 2.47 28.11 5.80
C GLN A 442 1.51 27.16 6.52
N LEU A 443 1.84 25.88 6.60
CA LEU A 443 1.11 24.93 7.43
C LEU A 443 1.19 25.31 8.92
N ALA A 444 2.37 25.69 9.40
CA ALA A 444 2.57 26.13 10.79
C ALA A 444 1.71 27.34 11.15
N ARG A 445 1.52 28.29 10.22
CA ARG A 445 0.67 29.48 10.40
C ARG A 445 -0.83 29.22 10.28
N SER A 446 -1.26 28.34 9.36
CA SER A 446 -2.67 28.19 8.96
C SER A 446 -3.40 26.99 9.59
N SER A 447 -2.67 25.97 10.06
CA SER A 447 -3.24 24.83 10.78
C SER A 447 -3.46 25.12 12.27
N LYS A 448 -4.31 24.34 12.92
CA LYS A 448 -4.76 24.48 14.32
C LYS A 448 -4.66 23.13 15.05
N PRO A 449 -4.46 23.11 16.38
CA PRO A 449 -4.61 21.89 17.17
C PRO A 449 -5.96 21.20 16.89
N GLY A 450 -5.95 19.88 16.73
CA GLY A 450 -7.10 19.08 16.27
C GLY A 450 -7.18 18.86 14.76
N ASP A 451 -6.36 19.56 13.94
CA ASP A 451 -6.26 19.25 12.51
C ASP A 451 -5.59 17.89 12.25
N LEU A 452 -6.11 17.17 11.26
CA LEU A 452 -5.41 16.10 10.55
C LEU A 452 -4.81 16.67 9.27
N VAL A 453 -3.48 16.70 9.21
CA VAL A 453 -2.67 17.10 8.06
C VAL A 453 -2.34 15.87 7.24
N LEU A 454 -2.83 15.83 6.01
CA LEU A 454 -2.62 14.74 5.05
C LEU A 454 -1.61 15.19 4.00
N ALA A 455 -0.35 14.79 4.14
CA ALA A 455 0.68 14.98 3.13
C ALA A 455 0.54 13.91 2.04
N MET A 456 0.02 14.30 0.88
CA MET A 456 -0.33 13.40 -0.23
C MET A 456 0.56 13.66 -1.45
N GLY A 457 1.25 12.63 -1.93
CA GLY A 457 1.97 12.67 -3.21
C GLY A 457 3.13 11.66 -3.33
N ALA A 458 3.42 11.25 -4.57
CA ALA A 458 4.51 10.32 -4.86
C ALA A 458 5.92 10.94 -4.80
N GLY A 459 6.03 12.27 -4.79
CA GLY A 459 7.28 13.02 -4.77
C GLY A 459 7.94 13.14 -3.39
N ASP A 460 8.55 14.29 -3.13
CA ASP A 460 9.32 14.60 -1.91
C ASP A 460 8.50 15.30 -0.80
N VAL A 461 7.17 15.40 -0.96
CA VAL A 461 6.25 15.90 0.09
C VAL A 461 6.32 15.11 1.40
N ASN A 462 6.77 13.85 1.40
CA ASN A 462 7.04 13.08 2.61
C ASN A 462 8.11 13.72 3.52
N TYR A 463 8.98 14.56 2.98
CA TYR A 463 9.94 15.36 3.74
C TYR A 463 9.31 16.60 4.42
N LEU A 464 7.98 16.77 4.38
CA LEU A 464 7.26 17.76 5.19
C LEU A 464 7.43 17.49 6.69
N TRP A 465 7.36 16.22 7.12
CA TRP A 465 7.44 15.88 8.55
C TRP A 465 8.79 16.28 9.18
N PRO A 466 9.97 15.92 8.63
CA PRO A 466 11.26 16.41 9.11
C PRO A 466 11.38 17.94 9.16
N ARG A 467 10.76 18.66 8.22
CA ARG A 467 10.74 20.13 8.20
C ARG A 467 9.92 20.71 9.35
N LEU A 468 8.74 20.17 9.60
CA LEU A 468 7.93 20.54 10.77
C LEU A 468 8.68 20.26 12.08
N GLN A 469 9.41 19.15 12.18
CA GLN A 469 10.27 18.86 13.34
C GLN A 469 11.40 19.89 13.50
N ALA A 470 12.02 20.36 12.41
CA ALA A 470 13.07 21.40 12.47
C ALA A 470 12.53 22.76 12.95
N LEU A 471 11.28 23.12 12.62
CA LEU A 471 10.64 24.33 13.13
C LEU A 471 10.47 24.31 14.67
N LEU A 472 10.32 23.12 15.29
CA LEU A 472 10.28 22.98 16.75
C LEU A 472 11.62 23.40 17.40
N THR A 473 12.74 22.98 16.81
CA THR A 473 14.08 23.21 17.36
C THR A 473 14.57 24.64 17.13
N ALA A 474 14.15 25.28 16.03
CA ALA A 474 14.43 26.69 15.76
C ALA A 474 13.75 27.62 16.79
N ASN A 475 12.45 27.42 17.07
CA ASN A 475 11.72 28.28 18.01
C ASN A 475 12.21 28.12 19.46
N SER A 476 12.49 26.88 19.89
CA SER A 476 13.01 26.61 21.24
C SER A 476 14.46 27.06 21.48
N SER A 477 15.23 27.37 20.42
CA SER A 477 16.56 28.01 20.54
C SER A 477 16.51 29.54 20.52
N ILE A 478 15.40 30.15 20.11
CA ILE A 478 15.14 31.60 20.23
C ILE A 478 14.66 31.95 21.64
N GLU A 479 13.75 31.16 22.22
CA GLU A 479 13.26 31.39 23.59
C GLU A 479 14.38 31.30 24.65
N ASN A 480 15.37 30.42 24.45
CA ASN A 480 16.51 30.26 25.36
C ASN A 480 17.63 31.33 25.18
N ASN A 481 17.51 32.26 24.23
CA ASN A 481 18.53 33.29 23.96
C ASN A 481 18.03 34.74 24.17
N SER A 482 16.90 34.93 24.83
CA SER A 482 16.42 36.28 25.20
C SER A 482 17.25 36.85 26.38
N PRO A 483 17.85 38.05 26.26
CA PRO A 483 18.64 38.63 27.32
C PRO A 483 17.74 39.09 28.48
N ILE A 484 17.96 38.56 29.68
CA ILE A 484 17.26 38.99 30.89
C ILE A 484 17.64 40.44 31.20
N ALA A 485 16.71 41.37 31.00
CA ALA A 485 16.87 42.76 31.38
C ALA A 485 16.83 42.90 32.91
N ASN A 486 18.00 43.09 33.52
CA ASN A 486 18.12 43.40 34.94
C ASN A 486 17.47 44.74 35.28
N ASN A 487 16.45 44.72 36.15
CA ASN A 487 16.04 45.89 36.93
C ASN A 487 15.36 45.43 38.23
N ASN A 488 16.11 45.39 39.33
CA ASN A 488 15.76 46.17 40.54
C ASN A 488 16.85 46.13 41.62
N SER A 489 16.77 47.11 42.51
CA SER A 489 17.83 47.55 43.42
C SER A 489 17.83 46.87 44.80
N ILE A 490 19.04 46.52 45.25
CA ILE A 490 19.60 46.70 46.62
C ILE A 490 18.67 46.43 47.82
N ALA A 491 18.97 45.35 48.55
CA ALA A 491 19.07 45.38 50.02
C ALA A 491 20.06 44.31 50.52
N ASN A 492 20.87 44.64 51.52
CA ASN A 492 21.96 43.80 52.03
C ASN A 492 21.47 42.57 52.82
N TYR A 493 22.19 41.45 52.75
CA TYR A 493 22.81 40.79 53.92
C TYR A 493 23.76 39.66 53.48
N SER A 494 24.92 39.56 54.13
CA SER A 494 25.94 38.52 53.94
C SER A 494 26.35 37.94 55.32
N PRO A 495 27.26 36.95 55.42
CA PRO A 495 27.01 35.55 55.05
C PRO A 495 27.41 34.59 56.21
N ILE A 496 27.06 33.30 56.14
CA ILE A 496 27.79 32.25 56.88
C ILE A 496 28.04 31.06 55.95
N ALA A 497 29.29 30.62 55.91
CA ALA A 497 29.76 29.48 55.14
C ALA A 497 29.96 28.26 56.05
N SER A 498 29.89 27.06 55.47
CA SER A 498 30.71 25.93 55.95
C SER A 498 31.01 24.95 54.80
N ASN A 499 32.28 24.58 54.70
CA ASN A 499 32.78 23.56 53.78
C ASN A 499 32.31 22.16 54.22
N SER A 500 32.20 21.22 53.28
CA SER A 500 33.15 20.09 53.23
C SER A 500 32.96 19.20 52.00
N SER A 501 34.06 19.03 51.28
CA SER A 501 34.30 17.94 50.34
C SER A 501 34.58 16.62 51.07
N ILE A 502 34.28 15.48 50.45
CA ILE A 502 35.19 14.29 50.33
C ILE A 502 34.60 13.27 49.33
N THR A 503 35.46 12.38 48.83
CA THR A 503 35.38 11.66 47.56
C THR A 503 35.12 10.15 47.67
N ASN A 504 34.87 9.54 46.49
CA ASN A 504 35.20 8.17 46.04
C ASN A 504 34.20 6.98 46.15
N ASN A 505 33.93 6.44 44.95
CA ASN A 505 33.93 5.02 44.53
C ASN A 505 32.83 4.02 44.99
N ASN A 506 31.96 3.64 44.04
CA ASN A 506 31.65 2.28 43.50
C ASN A 506 31.72 1.00 44.40
N PRO A 507 30.97 -0.09 44.06
CA PRO A 507 29.73 -0.22 43.25
C PRO A 507 28.72 -1.25 43.85
N GLU A 508 27.79 -1.76 43.03
CA GLU A 508 26.98 -3.01 43.15
C GLU A 508 25.47 -2.93 43.47
N LYS A 509 24.78 -3.96 42.94
CA LYS A 509 23.35 -4.19 42.73
C LYS A 509 22.55 -4.46 44.03
N TYR A 510 21.23 -4.18 44.05
CA TYR A 510 20.16 -5.21 44.09
C TYR A 510 18.72 -4.64 44.15
N ASN A 511 17.75 -5.47 43.71
CA ASN A 511 16.31 -5.55 44.05
C ASN A 511 15.29 -4.45 43.65
N SER A 512 14.41 -4.87 42.72
CA SER A 512 12.94 -5.02 42.84
C SER A 512 12.05 -3.89 43.40
N PRO A 513 10.97 -3.50 42.68
CA PRO A 513 10.04 -2.45 43.11
C PRO A 513 8.99 -2.91 44.14
N ILE A 514 8.50 -1.93 44.89
CA ILE A 514 7.55 -2.03 46.00
C ILE A 514 6.10 -2.08 45.49
N ILE A 515 5.27 -2.94 46.10
CA ILE A 515 3.81 -2.88 46.02
C ILE A 515 3.32 -1.79 46.97
N ASN A 516 2.36 -0.96 46.54
CA ASN A 516 1.48 -0.26 47.47
C ASN A 516 0.03 -0.38 47.00
N SER A 517 -0.83 -0.88 47.89
CA SER A 517 -2.28 -0.89 47.75
C SER A 517 -2.88 0.39 48.33
N ASP A 518 -4.13 0.67 47.95
CA ASP A 518 -5.29 0.95 48.84
C ASP A 518 -6.36 1.66 47.98
N LEU A 519 -7.44 1.01 47.54
CA LEU A 519 -8.67 0.60 48.25
C LEU A 519 -9.67 1.74 48.56
N ILE A 520 -10.97 1.37 48.47
CA ILE A 520 -12.25 2.13 48.62
C ILE A 520 -12.93 2.41 47.26
N ALA A 521 -14.19 2.04 47.00
CA ALA A 521 -15.10 1.02 47.58
C ALA A 521 -16.21 0.67 46.55
N ASN A 522 -16.99 -0.39 46.83
CA ASN A 522 -18.00 -0.96 45.92
C ASN A 522 -19.31 -0.15 45.79
N ASP A 523 -19.93 -0.21 44.61
CA ASP A 523 -21.28 -0.76 44.37
C ASP A 523 -21.41 -1.03 42.84
N SER A 524 -22.17 -1.97 42.29
CA SER A 524 -23.28 -2.78 42.81
C SER A 524 -23.40 -4.11 42.02
N SER A 525 -24.30 -5.01 42.44
CA SER A 525 -24.43 -6.37 41.90
C SER A 525 -25.80 -6.66 41.28
N VAL A 526 -25.84 -7.38 40.15
CA VAL A 526 -27.05 -8.08 39.66
C VAL A 526 -26.65 -9.43 39.05
N LYS A 527 -27.46 -10.47 39.31
CA LYS A 527 -27.25 -11.87 38.90
C LYS A 527 -28.05 -12.23 37.65
N TYR A 528 -27.61 -13.30 36.98
CA TYR A 528 -28.42 -14.08 36.02
C TYR A 528 -29.72 -14.63 36.65
N SER A 529 -30.79 -14.71 35.85
CA SER A 529 -31.92 -15.63 36.07
C SER A 529 -32.62 -15.99 34.75
N SER A 530 -33.27 -17.15 34.73
CA SER A 530 -33.87 -17.87 33.60
C SER A 530 -35.39 -17.72 33.46
N GLY A 531 -35.94 -18.11 32.30
CA GLY A 531 -37.37 -18.40 32.06
C GLY A 531 -38.17 -17.19 31.52
N ASP A 532 -39.08 -17.31 30.54
CA ASP A 532 -40.03 -18.41 30.31
C ASP A 532 -40.61 -18.47 28.88
N ARG A 533 -41.35 -19.55 28.57
CA ARG A 533 -42.13 -19.74 27.33
C ARG A 533 -43.54 -19.14 27.46
N ILE A 534 -44.10 -18.56 26.39
CA ILE A 534 -45.55 -18.62 26.09
C ILE A 534 -45.78 -18.77 24.57
N ASN A 535 -46.64 -19.74 24.21
CA ASN A 535 -47.25 -19.88 22.88
C ASN A 535 -48.55 -19.06 22.80
N ASN A 536 -48.84 -18.50 21.62
CA ASN A 536 -50.14 -18.54 20.90
C ASN A 536 -50.23 -17.38 19.88
N SER A 537 -50.95 -17.40 18.76
CA SER A 537 -51.50 -18.41 17.85
C SER A 537 -52.60 -17.69 17.04
N VAL A 538 -52.70 -17.99 15.74
CA VAL A 538 -53.99 -18.10 14.99
C VAL A 538 -54.67 -16.83 14.41
N ASN A 539 -54.96 -16.97 13.09
CA ASN A 539 -55.93 -16.28 12.21
C ASN A 539 -55.76 -14.78 11.85
N GLY A 540 -56.04 -14.36 10.61
CA GLY A 540 -56.37 -15.14 9.38
C GLY A 540 -57.15 -14.34 8.31
N ASN A 541 -57.22 -14.87 7.07
CA ASN A 541 -58.06 -14.43 5.92
C ASN A 541 -57.83 -12.99 5.40
N SER A 542 -58.19 -12.52 4.18
CA SER A 542 -58.50 -13.06 2.82
C SER A 542 -58.51 -11.82 1.86
N ALA A 543 -58.68 -11.82 0.53
CA ALA A 543 -59.12 -12.77 -0.51
C ALA A 543 -58.37 -12.40 -1.86
N ALA A 544 -58.11 -13.29 -2.82
CA ALA A 544 -58.95 -13.80 -3.93
C ALA A 544 -59.27 -12.82 -5.09
N ASP A 545 -58.97 -13.28 -6.31
CA ASP A 545 -59.45 -12.91 -7.68
C ASP A 545 -58.33 -13.40 -8.65
N GLU A 546 -58.34 -14.51 -9.40
CA GLU A 546 -59.32 -15.32 -10.18
C GLU A 546 -59.56 -14.89 -11.65
N LEU A 547 -59.88 -15.89 -12.52
CA LEU A 547 -60.00 -15.89 -14.01
C LEU A 547 -58.65 -15.98 -14.78
N SER A 548 -58.29 -17.01 -15.59
CA SER A 548 -58.99 -17.99 -16.47
C SER A 548 -59.56 -17.37 -17.77
N THR A 549 -59.51 -17.97 -18.98
CA THR A 549 -59.34 -19.38 -19.43
C THR A 549 -58.84 -19.52 -20.90
N ALA A 550 -58.11 -20.62 -21.23
CA ALA A 550 -57.95 -21.45 -22.48
C ALA A 550 -57.94 -20.80 -23.92
N TYR A 551 -57.67 -21.42 -25.09
CA TYR A 551 -57.34 -22.78 -25.65
C TYR A 551 -56.35 -22.57 -26.86
N GLY A 552 -55.77 -23.54 -27.61
CA GLY A 552 -55.73 -25.02 -27.55
C GLY A 552 -55.22 -25.69 -28.87
N SER A 553 -54.56 -26.86 -28.75
CA SER A 553 -54.23 -27.91 -29.77
C SER A 553 -53.51 -27.60 -31.11
N SER A 554 -52.38 -28.29 -31.38
CA SER A 554 -52.32 -29.44 -32.34
C SER A 554 -50.91 -30.04 -32.52
N SER A 555 -50.86 -31.29 -33.03
CA SER A 555 -49.68 -32.02 -33.54
C SER A 555 -50.16 -32.85 -34.76
N PRO A 556 -49.30 -33.46 -35.63
CA PRO A 556 -48.65 -34.75 -35.29
C PRO A 556 -47.30 -35.11 -35.99
N HIS A 557 -46.62 -36.09 -35.38
CA HIS A 557 -45.75 -37.18 -35.91
C HIS A 557 -44.78 -37.05 -37.11
N GLY A 558 -43.59 -37.64 -36.90
CA GLY A 558 -42.69 -38.22 -37.92
C GLY A 558 -41.49 -38.91 -37.26
N SER A 559 -41.21 -40.19 -37.57
CA SER A 559 -40.26 -41.04 -36.81
C SER A 559 -39.34 -41.88 -37.71
N SER A 560 -38.04 -41.99 -37.38
CA SER A 560 -37.22 -43.22 -37.61
C SER A 560 -35.76 -43.09 -37.11
N GLN A 561 -35.33 -44.05 -36.26
CA GLN A 561 -34.12 -44.91 -36.35
C GLN A 561 -32.78 -44.36 -36.92
N VAL A 562 -31.56 -44.79 -36.54
CA VAL A 562 -30.88 -45.61 -35.49
C VAL A 562 -29.42 -45.85 -36.00
N ASN A 563 -28.50 -46.33 -35.15
CA ASN A 563 -27.07 -46.69 -35.43
C ASN A 563 -26.09 -45.51 -35.56
N GLU A 564 -24.78 -45.63 -35.28
CA GLU A 564 -23.87 -46.47 -34.47
C GLU A 564 -22.49 -46.36 -35.15
N ASN A 565 -21.39 -46.37 -34.38
CA ASN A 565 -19.99 -46.59 -34.82
C ASN A 565 -19.36 -45.51 -35.77
N SER A 566 -18.03 -45.41 -35.94
CA SER A 566 -16.86 -45.58 -35.05
C SER A 566 -15.58 -45.11 -35.80
N CYS A 567 -14.48 -44.84 -35.07
CA CYS A 567 -13.06 -44.85 -35.53
C CYS A 567 -12.52 -43.88 -36.62
N GLY A 568 -11.19 -43.69 -36.61
CA GLY A 568 -10.37 -43.00 -37.63
C GLY A 568 -10.02 -41.55 -37.25
N GLU A 569 -8.88 -41.19 -36.65
CA GLU A 569 -7.48 -41.41 -37.07
C GLU A 569 -7.20 -41.11 -38.56
N ALA A 570 -6.53 -39.98 -38.82
CA ALA A 570 -5.29 -39.90 -39.59
C ALA A 570 -4.73 -38.47 -39.61
N ALA A 571 -3.40 -38.32 -39.49
CA ALA A 571 -2.69 -37.06 -39.71
C ALA A 571 -2.22 -36.93 -41.16
N ALA A 572 -2.05 -35.69 -41.66
CA ALA A 572 -0.97 -35.29 -42.57
C ALA A 572 -1.10 -33.82 -43.02
N ALA A 573 -0.20 -32.94 -42.54
CA ALA A 573 0.48 -31.85 -43.28
C ALA A 573 1.31 -31.01 -42.30
#